data_AF-A0ABD5QLQ3-F1
#
_entry.id   AF-A0ABD5QLQ3-F1
#
_cell.length_a   1.000
_cell.length_b   1.000
_cell.length_c   1.000
_cell.angle_alpha   90.00
_cell.angle_beta   90.00
_cell.angle_gamma   90.00
#
_symmetry.space_group_name_H-M   'P 1'
#
loop_
_entity.id
_entity.type
_entity.pdbx_description
1 polymer ?
#
loop_
_entity_poly.entity_id
_entity_poly.type
_entity_poly.pdbx_seq_one_letter_code
_entity_poly.pdbx_strand_id
1 'polypeptide(L)'
;MTINCTLARPGADRNADQRTWPLGSRLYLPKEWTGEGETVYDSQQQREQYAQRRADAAIPSDISHQPKYDIAADLIERAVDADIEHACVLGDANFGRRSSFRERLRKLGEPYVLALETGGLHVVAESAPVLEPGPTDKRGPPRQYHTVPDDVDPEPAADIADQLEDDDWTELTWNEGTNGDLTGSFYRKRVRVCTDAYFGRVGEETGWLLLQRD
;
A
#
# COMPACT_ATOMS: atom_id res chain seq x y z
N MET A 1 -18.88 -0.16 -1.79
CA MET A 1 -17.48 -0.41 -1.37
C MET A 1 -16.93 0.87 -0.79
N THR A 2 -17.08 1.02 0.53
CA THR A 2 -16.40 2.05 1.30
C THR A 2 -14.92 1.68 1.33
N ILE A 3 -14.06 2.62 1.00
CA ILE A 3 -12.61 2.43 1.02
C ILE A 3 -12.16 2.68 2.45
N ASN A 4 -11.67 1.64 3.14
CA ASN A 4 -11.16 1.76 4.50
C ASN A 4 -9.65 2.04 4.46
N CYS A 5 -9.28 3.30 4.19
CA CYS A 5 -8.04 3.84 4.71
C CYS A 5 -8.38 4.61 5.98
N THR A 6 -7.70 4.29 7.08
CA THR A 6 -8.01 4.86 8.39
C THR A 6 -6.78 5.57 8.92
N LEU A 7 -6.95 6.79 9.43
CA LEU A 7 -5.94 7.43 10.25
C LEU A 7 -6.12 6.93 11.68
N ALA A 8 -5.10 6.26 12.22
CA ALA A 8 -5.13 5.75 13.57
C ALA A 8 -4.58 6.80 14.53
N ARG A 9 -5.35 7.15 15.57
CA ARG A 9 -4.88 7.99 16.67
C ARG A 9 -4.65 7.10 17.91
N PRO A 10 -3.45 7.08 18.51
CA PRO A 10 -3.23 6.37 19.75
C PRO A 10 -4.03 7.06 20.86
N GLY A 11 -4.86 6.31 21.58
CA GLY A 11 -5.63 6.79 22.72
C GLY A 11 -5.37 5.93 23.96
N ALA A 12 -5.66 6.49 25.14
CA ALA A 12 -5.54 5.77 26.41
C ALA A 12 -6.61 4.67 26.57
N ASP A 13 -7.76 4.85 25.91
CA ASP A 13 -8.84 3.86 25.87
C ASP A 13 -8.79 3.05 24.57
N ARG A 14 -8.92 1.74 24.74
CA ARG A 14 -8.70 0.65 23.78
C ARG A 14 -9.52 0.85 22.49
N ASN A 15 -8.93 0.52 21.34
CA ASN A 15 -9.49 0.73 19.97
C ASN A 15 -10.93 0.21 19.73
N ALA A 16 -11.47 -0.68 20.57
CA ALA A 16 -12.81 -1.22 20.39
C ALA A 16 -13.94 -0.22 20.76
N ASP A 17 -13.69 0.70 21.69
CA ASP A 17 -14.66 1.72 22.13
C ASP A 17 -14.42 3.08 21.47
N GLN A 18 -13.40 3.19 20.62
CA GLN A 18 -13.13 4.42 19.89
C GLN A 18 -14.25 4.72 18.90
N ARG A 19 -14.84 5.91 19.03
CA ARG A 19 -15.76 6.45 18.04
C ARG A 19 -14.97 6.93 16.83
N THR A 20 -14.96 6.14 15.77
CA THR A 20 -14.37 6.54 14.49
C THR A 20 -15.36 7.37 13.69
N TRP A 21 -14.91 8.51 13.19
CA TRP A 21 -15.67 9.37 12.28
C TRP A 21 -14.95 9.47 10.94
N PRO A 22 -15.67 9.49 9.80
CA PRO A 22 -15.03 9.69 8.51
C PRO A 22 -14.47 11.12 8.44
N LEU A 23 -13.16 11.24 8.26
CA LEU A 23 -12.50 12.54 8.03
C LEU A 23 -12.80 13.09 6.63
N GLY A 24 -13.13 12.20 5.69
CA GLY A 24 -13.55 12.57 4.35
C GLY A 24 -14.17 11.39 3.62
N SER A 25 -14.96 11.69 2.58
CA SER A 25 -15.46 10.70 1.64
C SER A 25 -15.55 11.30 0.25
N ARG A 26 -15.37 10.46 -0.77
CA ARG A 26 -15.54 10.84 -2.17
C ARG A 26 -16.13 9.67 -2.94
N LEU A 27 -17.04 9.97 -3.86
CA LEU A 27 -17.64 8.96 -4.72
C LEU A 27 -16.58 8.42 -5.70
N TYR A 28 -16.43 7.10 -5.73
CA TYR A 28 -15.65 6.42 -6.77
C TYR A 28 -16.53 6.18 -7.99
N LEU A 29 -16.09 6.66 -9.15
CA LEU A 29 -16.75 6.44 -10.43
C LEU A 29 -15.85 5.59 -11.34
N PRO A 30 -16.30 4.40 -11.77
CA PRO A 30 -15.65 3.66 -12.85
C PRO A 30 -15.55 4.47 -14.14
N LYS A 31 -14.61 4.12 -15.03
CA LYS A 31 -14.36 4.87 -16.28
C LYS A 31 -15.60 4.94 -17.19
N GLU A 32 -16.41 3.89 -17.16
CA GLU A 32 -17.67 3.77 -17.89
C GLU A 32 -18.65 4.88 -17.50
N TRP A 33 -18.66 5.30 -16.23
CA TRP A 33 -19.52 6.38 -15.73
C TRP A 33 -19.03 7.77 -16.14
N THR A 34 -17.74 7.93 -16.39
CA THR A 34 -17.12 9.24 -16.66
C THR A 34 -16.90 9.50 -18.14
N GLY A 35 -17.12 8.52 -19.02
CA GLY A 35 -16.97 8.69 -20.46
C GLY A 35 -15.53 8.68 -20.94
N GLU A 36 -14.60 8.12 -20.16
CA GLU A 36 -13.18 8.15 -20.47
C GLU A 36 -12.78 7.21 -21.60
N GLY A 37 -12.91 7.70 -22.84
CA GLY A 37 -12.45 7.00 -24.04
C GLY A 37 -13.47 6.00 -24.59
N GLU A 38 -13.47 5.83 -25.91
CA GLU A 38 -14.42 4.93 -26.59
C GLU A 38 -14.16 3.44 -26.29
N THR A 39 -12.91 3.10 -25.98
CA THR A 39 -12.47 1.72 -25.71
C THR A 39 -12.90 1.17 -24.35
N VAL A 40 -13.50 1.99 -23.50
CA VAL A 40 -14.05 1.57 -22.20
C VAL A 40 -15.40 0.86 -22.34
N TYR A 41 -16.04 0.98 -23.50
CA TYR A 41 -17.34 0.37 -23.76
C TYR A 41 -17.24 -0.80 -24.74
N ASP A 42 -17.97 -1.88 -24.46
CA ASP A 42 -18.09 -3.06 -25.32
C ASP A 42 -18.99 -2.79 -26.54
N SER A 43 -19.87 -1.77 -26.46
CA SER A 43 -20.81 -1.42 -27.52
C SER A 43 -21.32 0.02 -27.40
N GLN A 44 -21.87 0.55 -28.50
CA GLN A 44 -22.54 1.85 -28.50
C GLN A 44 -23.75 1.88 -27.54
N GLN A 45 -24.50 0.79 -27.46
CA GLN A 45 -25.65 0.68 -26.55
C GLN A 45 -25.22 0.80 -25.08
N GLN A 46 -24.09 0.19 -24.70
CA GLN A 46 -23.55 0.30 -23.34
C GLN A 46 -23.10 1.74 -23.04
N ARG A 47 -22.48 2.42 -24.01
CA ARG A 47 -22.12 3.84 -23.88
C ARG A 47 -23.34 4.74 -23.63
N GLU A 48 -24.40 4.56 -24.42
CA GLU A 48 -25.65 5.31 -24.25
C GLU A 48 -26.31 5.01 -22.89
N GLN A 49 -26.26 3.76 -22.43
CA GLN A 49 -26.75 3.38 -21.10
C GLN A 49 -25.98 4.09 -19.97
N TYR A 50 -24.64 4.13 -20.03
CA TYR A 50 -23.86 4.83 -19.00
C TYR A 50 -24.01 6.35 -19.07
N ALA A 51 -24.18 6.92 -20.26
CA ALA A 51 -24.51 8.35 -20.40
C ALA A 51 -25.85 8.67 -19.73
N GLN A 52 -26.88 7.84 -19.93
CA GLN A 52 -28.17 7.98 -19.25
C GLN A 52 -28.03 7.83 -17.73
N ARG A 53 -27.31 6.79 -17.25
CA ARG A 53 -27.05 6.60 -15.81
C ARG A 53 -26.34 7.79 -15.17
N ARG A 54 -25.37 8.40 -15.86
CA ARG A 54 -24.66 9.59 -15.38
C ARG A 54 -25.62 10.78 -15.23
N ALA A 55 -26.48 10.99 -16.23
CA ALA A 55 -27.50 12.04 -16.19
C ALA A 55 -28.52 11.81 -15.07
N ASP A 56 -29.03 10.59 -14.92
CA ASP A 56 -30.01 10.23 -13.89
C ASP A 56 -29.43 10.39 -12.48
N ALA A 57 -28.14 10.08 -12.31
CA ALA A 57 -27.43 10.26 -11.04
C ALA A 57 -26.96 11.71 -10.81
N ALA A 58 -27.25 12.63 -11.73
CA ALA A 58 -26.82 14.03 -11.69
C ALA A 58 -25.31 14.21 -11.48
N ILE A 59 -24.49 13.32 -12.04
CA ILE A 59 -23.03 13.37 -11.93
C ILE A 59 -22.48 14.46 -12.87
N PRO A 60 -21.82 15.51 -12.35
CA PRO A 60 -21.30 16.60 -13.17
C PRO A 60 -20.33 16.14 -14.26
N SER A 61 -20.34 16.79 -15.43
CA SER A 61 -19.55 16.39 -16.61
C SER A 61 -18.04 16.60 -16.45
N ASP A 62 -17.64 17.49 -15.55
CA ASP A 62 -16.25 17.82 -15.21
C ASP A 62 -15.59 16.79 -14.27
N ILE A 63 -16.38 15.86 -13.71
CA ILE A 63 -15.82 14.74 -12.93
C ILE A 63 -15.27 13.67 -13.86
N SER A 64 -13.97 13.39 -13.71
CA SER A 64 -13.25 12.31 -14.38
C SER A 64 -13.11 11.09 -13.46
N HIS A 65 -12.69 9.95 -14.03
CA HIS A 65 -12.37 8.78 -13.24
C HIS A 65 -11.09 9.06 -12.46
N GLN A 66 -11.04 8.54 -11.24
CA GLN A 66 -9.85 8.57 -10.42
C GLN A 66 -9.70 7.22 -9.72
N PRO A 67 -8.52 6.58 -9.79
CA PRO A 67 -8.25 5.36 -9.06
C PRO A 67 -8.46 5.53 -7.56
N LYS A 68 -8.87 4.45 -6.89
CA LYS A 68 -9.18 4.47 -5.45
C LYS A 68 -8.01 4.89 -4.57
N TYR A 69 -6.79 4.48 -4.92
CA TYR A 69 -5.58 4.87 -4.20
C TYR A 69 -5.27 6.36 -4.35
N ASP A 70 -5.57 6.96 -5.52
CA ASP A 70 -5.39 8.40 -5.69
C ASP A 70 -6.45 9.18 -4.91
N ILE A 71 -7.70 8.73 -4.93
CA ILE A 71 -8.76 9.32 -4.09
C ILE A 71 -8.37 9.26 -2.60
N ALA A 72 -7.87 8.12 -2.13
CA ALA A 72 -7.47 7.95 -0.74
C ALA A 72 -6.30 8.87 -0.37
N ALA A 73 -5.28 8.97 -1.22
CA ALA A 73 -4.14 9.85 -0.97
C ALA A 73 -4.56 11.33 -0.98
N ASP A 74 -5.45 11.77 -1.89
CA ASP A 74 -6.00 13.13 -1.86
C ASP A 74 -6.77 13.44 -0.58
N LEU A 75 -7.45 12.44 0.00
CA LEU A 75 -8.18 12.60 1.27
C LEU A 75 -7.22 12.65 2.47
N ILE A 76 -6.12 11.87 2.43
CA ILE A 76 -5.06 11.91 3.44
C ILE A 76 -4.36 13.26 3.39
N GLU A 77 -3.96 13.74 2.21
CA GLU A 77 -3.35 15.05 2.02
C GLU A 77 -4.20 16.17 2.63
N ARG A 78 -5.53 16.14 2.42
CA ARG A 78 -6.44 17.11 3.06
C ARG A 78 -6.48 17.01 4.59
N ALA A 79 -6.39 15.80 5.14
CA ALA A 79 -6.37 15.61 6.59
C ALA A 79 -5.06 16.12 7.20
N VAL A 80 -3.94 15.91 6.51
CA VAL A 80 -2.62 16.44 6.87
C VAL A 80 -2.62 17.96 6.77
N ASP A 81 -3.12 18.53 5.67
CA ASP A 81 -3.23 19.99 5.47
C ASP A 81 -4.13 20.66 6.52
N ALA A 82 -5.11 19.92 7.05
CA ALA A 82 -6.01 20.36 8.12
C ALA A 82 -5.42 20.14 9.53
N ASP A 83 -4.17 19.69 9.64
CA ASP A 83 -3.44 19.43 10.90
C ASP A 83 -4.20 18.47 11.84
N ILE A 84 -4.84 17.45 11.27
CA ILE A 84 -5.55 16.44 12.04
C ILE A 84 -4.54 15.49 12.68
N GLU A 85 -4.46 15.50 14.01
CA GLU A 85 -3.55 14.64 14.76
C GLU A 85 -3.86 13.15 14.57
N HIS A 86 -2.84 12.40 14.14
CA HIS A 86 -2.88 10.94 14.00
C HIS A 86 -1.47 10.36 14.13
N ALA A 87 -1.35 9.05 14.34
CA ALA A 87 -0.07 8.37 14.43
C ALA A 87 0.37 7.69 13.14
N CYS A 88 -0.56 7.13 12.37
CA CYS A 88 -0.24 6.54 11.08
C CYS A 88 -1.48 6.35 10.19
N VAL A 89 -1.20 6.11 8.92
CA VAL A 89 -2.17 5.65 7.92
C VAL A 89 -2.22 4.13 7.91
N LEU A 90 -3.41 3.56 8.05
CA LEU A 90 -3.69 2.14 7.89
C LEU A 90 -4.43 1.88 6.57
N GLY A 91 -4.15 0.75 5.92
CA GLY A 91 -4.82 0.36 4.68
C GLY A 91 -4.63 -1.11 4.31
N ASP A 92 -5.57 -1.62 3.52
CA ASP A 92 -5.55 -3.00 3.05
C ASP A 92 -4.55 -3.24 1.89
N ALA A 93 -4.46 -4.50 1.44
CA ALA A 93 -3.53 -4.92 0.39
C ALA A 93 -3.74 -4.24 -0.97
N ASN A 94 -4.93 -3.69 -1.25
CA ASN A 94 -5.16 -2.92 -2.47
C ASN A 94 -4.39 -1.61 -2.49
N PHE A 95 -4.17 -1.00 -1.32
CA PHE A 95 -3.31 0.18 -1.16
C PHE A 95 -1.85 -0.23 -1.04
N GLY A 96 -1.58 -1.24 -0.19
CA GLY A 96 -0.23 -1.70 0.09
C GLY A 96 0.53 -2.14 -1.16
N ARG A 97 -0.11 -2.76 -2.16
CA ARG A 97 0.56 -3.16 -3.41
C ARG A 97 0.93 -2.00 -4.34
N ARG A 98 0.42 -0.79 -4.11
CA ARG A 98 0.62 0.36 -5.01
C ARG A 98 1.84 1.17 -4.57
N SER A 99 2.97 0.97 -5.23
CA SER A 99 4.22 1.71 -4.94
C SER A 99 4.04 3.23 -5.00
N SER A 100 3.26 3.74 -5.96
CA SER A 100 2.95 5.17 -6.07
C SER A 100 2.18 5.72 -4.87
N PHE A 101 1.27 4.93 -4.29
CA PHE A 101 0.54 5.32 -3.08
C PHE A 101 1.49 5.42 -1.89
N ARG A 102 2.33 4.41 -1.68
CA ARG A 102 3.35 4.41 -0.62
C ARG A 102 4.35 5.56 -0.80
N GLU A 103 4.75 5.85 -2.03
CA GLU A 103 5.60 6.99 -2.34
C GLU A 103 4.95 8.33 -1.97
N ARG A 104 3.65 8.53 -2.24
CA ARG A 104 2.92 9.73 -1.81
C ARG A 104 2.94 9.87 -0.28
N LEU A 105 2.66 8.80 0.45
CA LEU A 105 2.72 8.82 1.93
C LEU A 105 4.12 9.18 2.44
N ARG A 106 5.18 8.58 1.87
CA ARG A 106 6.57 8.93 2.23
C ARG A 106 6.91 10.38 1.93
N LYS A 107 6.45 10.94 0.81
CA LYS A 107 6.66 12.36 0.46
C LYS A 107 5.96 13.32 1.41
N LEU A 108 4.82 12.91 1.96
CA LEU A 108 4.11 13.66 3.01
C LEU A 108 4.78 13.51 4.39
N GLY A 109 5.72 12.58 4.54
CA GLY A 109 6.33 12.27 5.83
C GLY A 109 5.41 11.44 6.74
N GLU A 110 4.34 10.86 6.20
CA GLU A 110 3.33 10.16 6.99
C GLU A 110 3.73 8.72 7.31
N PRO A 111 3.75 8.32 8.59
CA PRO A 111 3.91 6.92 8.96
C PRO A 111 2.74 6.08 8.44
N TYR A 112 3.01 4.87 7.97
CA TYR A 112 1.96 3.97 7.49
C TYR A 112 2.21 2.50 7.82
N VAL A 113 1.11 1.76 7.94
CA VAL A 113 1.09 0.29 7.98
C VAL A 113 0.06 -0.18 6.98
N LEU A 114 0.53 -0.80 5.90
CA LEU A 114 -0.34 -1.29 4.83
C LEU A 114 -0.19 -2.80 4.73
N ALA A 115 -1.33 -3.50 4.66
CA ALA A 115 -1.31 -4.93 4.36
C ALA A 115 -0.70 -5.18 2.98
N LEU A 116 -0.09 -6.34 2.78
CA LEU A 116 0.51 -6.76 1.51
C LEU A 116 0.02 -8.15 1.14
N GLU A 117 -0.12 -8.41 -0.16
CA GLU A 117 -0.20 -9.77 -0.66
C GLU A 117 1.20 -10.40 -0.50
N THR A 118 1.30 -11.57 0.11
CA THR A 118 2.59 -12.18 0.51
C THR A 118 3.52 -12.45 -0.68
N GLY A 119 2.97 -12.74 -1.87
CA GLY A 119 3.75 -12.90 -3.11
C GLY A 119 3.95 -11.62 -3.93
N GLY A 120 3.31 -10.51 -3.54
CA GLY A 120 3.21 -9.32 -4.39
C GLY A 120 4.38 -8.35 -4.29
N LEU A 121 5.14 -8.37 -3.18
CA LEU A 121 6.24 -7.45 -2.92
C LEU A 121 7.51 -8.23 -2.62
N HIS A 122 8.55 -8.02 -3.43
CA HIS A 122 9.87 -8.60 -3.20
C HIS A 122 10.72 -7.60 -2.42
N VAL A 123 11.50 -8.14 -1.50
CA VAL A 123 12.32 -7.35 -0.59
C VAL A 123 13.68 -8.01 -0.39
N VAL A 124 14.63 -7.21 0.06
CA VAL A 124 15.92 -7.67 0.60
C VAL A 124 16.08 -7.13 2.01
N ALA A 125 17.02 -7.68 2.80
CA ALA A 125 17.39 -7.07 4.07
C ALA A 125 17.82 -5.61 3.86
N GLU A 126 17.39 -4.69 4.73
CA GLU A 126 17.79 -3.28 4.61
C GLU A 126 19.31 -3.09 4.66
N SER A 127 20.01 -3.98 5.38
CA SER A 127 21.47 -4.03 5.49
C SER A 127 22.18 -4.61 4.27
N ALA A 128 21.46 -5.15 3.29
CA ALA A 128 22.07 -5.67 2.07
C ALA A 128 22.81 -4.54 1.33
N PRO A 129 24.01 -4.81 0.77
CA PRO A 129 24.74 -3.81 0.00
C PRO A 129 23.90 -3.31 -1.18
N VAL A 130 24.04 -2.03 -1.49
CA VAL A 130 23.41 -1.40 -2.66
C VAL A 130 24.51 -0.97 -3.60
N LEU A 131 24.39 -1.41 -4.83
CA LEU A 131 25.28 -1.03 -5.92
C LEU A 131 24.68 0.18 -6.63
N GLU A 132 25.43 1.28 -6.57
CA GLU A 132 25.06 2.55 -7.21
C GLU A 132 25.06 2.44 -8.75
N PRO A 133 24.24 3.23 -9.45
CA PRO A 133 24.36 3.42 -10.88
C PRO A 133 25.79 3.85 -11.25
N GLY A 134 26.38 3.21 -12.26
CA GLY A 134 27.76 3.52 -12.64
C GLY A 134 28.45 2.45 -13.49
N PRO A 135 29.75 2.65 -13.78
CA PRO A 135 30.57 1.68 -14.49
C PRO A 135 30.58 0.32 -13.77
N THR A 136 30.70 -0.75 -14.54
CA THR A 136 30.76 -2.11 -14.00
C THR A 136 32.03 -2.79 -14.46
N ASP A 137 32.59 -3.68 -13.64
CA ASP A 137 33.74 -4.52 -14.03
C ASP A 137 33.38 -5.57 -15.09
N LYS A 138 32.08 -5.84 -15.28
CA LYS A 138 31.57 -6.72 -16.32
C LYS A 138 31.56 -6.02 -17.68
N ARG A 139 31.78 -6.79 -18.75
CA ARG A 139 31.67 -6.29 -20.13
C ARG A 139 30.20 -5.97 -20.45
N GLY A 140 29.88 -4.70 -20.67
CA GLY A 140 28.52 -4.27 -20.98
C GLY A 140 28.31 -2.77 -20.76
N PRO A 141 27.07 -2.28 -20.95
CA PRO A 141 26.72 -0.91 -20.59
C PRO A 141 26.83 -0.70 -19.07
N PRO A 142 27.04 0.54 -18.62
CA PRO A 142 27.04 0.87 -17.19
C PRO A 142 25.69 0.56 -16.55
N ARG A 143 25.71 0.25 -15.25
CA ARG A 143 24.50 0.06 -14.44
C ARG A 143 23.71 1.37 -14.40
N GLN A 144 22.44 1.32 -14.76
CA GLN A 144 21.57 2.50 -14.80
C GLN A 144 20.75 2.72 -13.52
N TYR A 145 20.56 1.67 -12.72
CA TYR A 145 19.68 1.66 -11.55
C TYR A 145 20.43 1.20 -10.30
N HIS A 146 19.94 1.60 -9.12
CA HIS A 146 20.38 0.98 -7.87
C HIS A 146 19.95 -0.49 -7.88
N THR A 147 20.87 -1.38 -7.53
CA THR A 147 20.61 -2.82 -7.47
C THR A 147 21.28 -3.44 -6.25
N VAL A 148 20.95 -4.69 -5.95
CA VAL A 148 21.75 -5.52 -5.05
C VAL A 148 22.86 -6.29 -5.80
N PRO A 149 23.88 -6.80 -5.09
CA PRO A 149 24.83 -7.79 -5.62
C PRO A 149 24.14 -9.05 -6.17
N ASP A 150 24.83 -9.76 -7.07
CA ASP A 150 24.26 -10.96 -7.74
C ASP A 150 24.06 -12.15 -6.80
N ASP A 151 24.70 -12.15 -5.62
CA ASP A 151 24.58 -13.16 -4.57
C ASP A 151 23.50 -12.82 -3.54
N VAL A 152 22.79 -11.71 -3.72
CA VAL A 152 21.66 -11.31 -2.89
C VAL A 152 20.38 -11.46 -3.71
N ASP A 153 19.58 -12.45 -3.34
CA ASP A 153 18.30 -12.71 -3.99
C ASP A 153 17.17 -11.87 -3.35
N PRO A 154 16.42 -11.09 -4.14
CA PRO A 154 15.14 -10.53 -3.68
C PRO A 154 14.09 -11.61 -3.46
N GLU A 155 13.43 -11.59 -2.30
CA GLU A 155 12.48 -12.62 -1.92
C GLU A 155 11.10 -12.01 -1.66
N PRO A 156 10.00 -12.69 -2.05
CA PRO A 156 8.67 -12.31 -1.61
C PRO A 156 8.50 -12.59 -0.12
N ALA A 157 7.55 -11.90 0.51
CA ALA A 157 7.25 -12.08 1.93
C ALA A 157 6.81 -13.51 2.28
N ALA A 158 6.22 -14.26 1.33
CA ALA A 158 5.86 -15.66 1.51
C ALA A 158 7.09 -16.55 1.74
N ASP A 159 8.11 -16.44 0.88
CA ASP A 159 9.31 -17.25 0.97
C ASP A 159 10.11 -16.94 2.24
N ILE A 160 10.11 -15.67 2.67
CA ILE A 160 10.69 -15.28 3.97
C ILE A 160 9.94 -15.97 5.11
N ALA A 161 8.61 -16.04 5.06
CA ALA A 161 7.81 -16.68 6.10
C ALA A 161 8.09 -18.20 6.19
N ASP A 162 8.27 -18.86 5.04
CA ASP A 162 8.56 -20.30 4.95
C ASP A 162 9.94 -20.68 5.54
N GLN A 163 10.84 -19.70 5.67
CA GLN A 163 12.18 -19.90 6.25
C GLN A 163 12.25 -19.70 7.76
N LEU A 164 11.20 -19.15 8.39
CA LEU A 164 11.21 -18.85 9.82
C LEU A 164 10.95 -20.10 10.66
N GLU A 165 11.72 -20.24 11.74
CA GLU A 165 11.53 -21.28 12.74
C GLU A 165 10.58 -20.79 13.85
N ASP A 166 10.07 -21.70 14.68
CA ASP A 166 9.13 -21.35 15.76
C ASP A 166 9.70 -20.30 16.73
N ASP A 167 11.01 -20.36 16.99
CA ASP A 167 11.72 -19.46 17.91
C ASP A 167 11.92 -18.03 17.33
N ASP A 168 11.71 -17.83 16.02
CA ASP A 168 11.75 -16.50 15.39
C ASP A 168 10.49 -15.66 15.70
N TRP A 169 9.40 -16.33 16.06
CA TRP A 169 8.10 -15.69 16.29
C TRP A 169 7.97 -15.17 17.71
N THR A 170 7.44 -13.95 17.84
CA THR A 170 7.10 -13.37 19.14
C THR A 170 5.58 -13.37 19.32
N GLU A 171 5.10 -14.07 20.35
CA GLU A 171 3.71 -13.98 20.77
C GLU A 171 3.46 -12.62 21.45
N LEU A 172 2.44 -11.91 20.98
CA LEU A 172 2.03 -10.62 21.51
C LEU A 172 0.54 -10.67 21.86
N THR A 173 0.21 -10.24 23.07
CA THR A 173 -1.16 -9.98 23.51
C THR A 173 -1.34 -8.47 23.62
N TRP A 174 -2.32 -7.90 22.91
CA TRP A 174 -2.48 -6.45 22.84
C TRP A 174 -3.83 -5.93 23.36
N ASN A 175 -4.82 -6.80 23.53
CA ASN A 175 -6.09 -6.39 24.12
C ASN A 175 -6.86 -7.58 24.69
N GLU A 176 -7.88 -7.29 25.51
CA GLU A 176 -8.90 -8.24 25.92
C GLU A 176 -10.09 -8.12 24.97
N GLY A 177 -10.45 -9.20 24.27
CA GLY A 177 -11.60 -9.26 23.38
C GLY A 177 -12.82 -9.88 24.07
N THR A 178 -13.99 -9.80 23.42
CA THR A 178 -15.23 -10.41 23.95
C THR A 178 -15.18 -11.93 24.04
N ASN A 179 -14.23 -12.57 23.33
CA ASN A 179 -13.99 -14.01 23.32
C ASN A 179 -12.64 -14.40 23.96
N GLY A 180 -12.09 -13.54 24.83
CA GLY A 180 -10.76 -13.70 25.42
C GLY A 180 -9.72 -12.77 24.78
N ASP A 181 -8.48 -12.89 25.22
CA ASP A 181 -7.39 -12.02 24.81
C ASP A 181 -7.13 -12.05 23.30
N LEU A 182 -6.97 -10.87 22.71
CA LEU A 182 -6.44 -10.69 21.36
C LEU A 182 -4.92 -10.90 21.42
N THR A 183 -4.53 -12.09 21.00
CA THR A 183 -3.14 -12.56 20.94
C THR A 183 -2.81 -13.00 19.51
N GLY A 184 -1.54 -12.93 19.14
CA GLY A 184 -1.05 -13.31 17.82
C GLY A 184 0.47 -13.46 17.82
N SER A 185 0.98 -14.33 16.95
CA SER A 185 2.41 -14.53 16.74
C SER A 185 2.91 -13.66 15.61
N PHE A 186 3.91 -12.83 15.87
CA PHE A 186 4.45 -11.90 14.88
C PHE A 186 5.96 -12.04 14.69
N TYR A 187 6.38 -11.81 13.46
CA TYR A 187 7.78 -11.64 13.07
C TYR A 187 7.95 -10.27 12.41
N ARG A 188 9.09 -9.61 12.64
CA ARG A 188 9.42 -8.36 11.95
C ARG A 188 10.87 -8.30 11.51
N LYS A 189 11.12 -7.74 10.32
CA LYS A 189 12.46 -7.51 9.77
C LYS A 189 12.55 -6.16 9.08
N ARG A 190 13.70 -5.50 9.20
CA ARG A 190 14.02 -4.31 8.41
C ARG A 190 14.37 -4.72 6.98
N VAL A 191 13.65 -4.15 6.02
CA VAL A 191 13.76 -4.53 4.61
C VAL A 191 13.84 -3.32 3.69
N ARG A 192 14.37 -3.54 2.50
CA ARG A 192 14.32 -2.62 1.35
C ARG A 192 13.47 -3.24 0.26
N VAL A 193 12.59 -2.42 -0.34
CA VAL A 193 11.71 -2.86 -1.42
C VAL A 193 12.46 -2.93 -2.75
N CYS A 194 12.28 -4.05 -3.45
CA CYS A 194 12.77 -4.23 -4.80
C CYS A 194 11.74 -3.67 -5.80
N THR A 195 12.20 -2.82 -6.72
CA THR A 195 11.39 -2.29 -7.82
C THR A 195 11.30 -3.27 -8.99
N ASP A 196 12.29 -4.15 -9.12
CA ASP A 196 12.30 -5.24 -10.09
C ASP A 196 13.16 -6.39 -9.53
N ALA A 197 12.51 -7.44 -9.05
CA ALA A 197 13.18 -8.57 -8.40
C ALA A 197 14.09 -9.33 -9.36
N TYR A 198 13.66 -9.53 -10.62
CA TYR A 198 14.42 -10.28 -11.61
C TYR A 198 15.78 -9.65 -11.93
N PHE A 199 15.83 -8.31 -11.94
CA PHE A 199 17.08 -7.56 -12.15
C PHE A 199 17.74 -7.09 -10.85
N GLY A 200 17.25 -7.53 -9.68
CA GLY A 200 17.75 -7.08 -8.38
C GLY A 200 17.65 -5.56 -8.16
N ARG A 201 16.76 -4.86 -8.86
CA ARG A 201 16.62 -3.40 -8.75
C ARG A 201 15.93 -3.04 -7.46
N VAL A 202 16.47 -2.05 -6.77
CA VAL A 202 15.94 -1.56 -5.51
C VAL A 202 15.54 -0.10 -5.61
N GLY A 203 14.52 0.26 -4.82
CA GLY A 203 14.15 1.64 -4.61
C GLY A 203 14.79 2.23 -3.35
N GLU A 204 14.38 3.45 -3.04
CA GLU A 204 14.70 4.13 -1.78
C GLU A 204 13.78 3.70 -0.63
N GLU A 205 12.73 2.94 -0.93
CA GLU A 205 11.76 2.52 0.08
C GLU A 205 12.35 1.44 0.99
N THR A 206 12.55 1.80 2.25
CA THR A 206 12.85 0.86 3.34
C THR A 206 11.76 0.91 4.40
N GLY A 207 11.60 -0.18 5.15
CA GLY A 207 10.51 -0.32 6.10
C GLY A 207 10.62 -1.56 6.96
N TRP A 208 9.60 -1.77 7.79
CA TRP A 208 9.41 -3.04 8.49
C TRP A 208 8.53 -3.95 7.63
N LEU A 209 9.03 -5.15 7.33
CA LEU A 209 8.16 -6.27 7.00
C LEU A 209 7.62 -6.82 8.31
N LEU A 210 6.30 -6.88 8.45
CA LEU A 210 5.60 -7.48 9.58
C LEU A 210 4.81 -8.69 9.06
N LEU A 211 5.11 -9.87 9.60
CA LEU A 211 4.40 -11.10 9.32
C LEU A 211 3.59 -11.51 10.55
N GLN A 212 2.42 -12.07 10.31
CA GLN A 212 1.58 -12.67 11.33
C GLN A 212 1.38 -14.14 10.98
N ARG A 213 1.49 -15.01 11.98
CA ARG A 213 1.14 -16.42 11.90
C ARG A 213 -0.19 -16.63 12.62
N ASP A 214 -1.09 -17.36 11.96
CA ASP A 214 -2.37 -17.80 12.50
C ASP A 214 -2.22 -18.98 13.47
#